data_AF-A0A7C1T8Y8-F1
#
_entry.id   AF-A0A7C1T8Y8-F1
#
_cell.length_a   1.000
_cell.length_b   1.000
_cell.length_c   1.000
_cell.angle_alpha   90.00
_cell.angle_beta   90.00
_cell.angle_gamma   90.00
#
_symmetry.space_group_name_H-M   'P 1'
#
loop_
_entity.id
_entity.type
_entity.pdbx_description
1 polymer ?
#
loop_
_entity_poly.entity_id
_entity_poly.type
_entity_poly.pdbx_seq_one_letter_code
_entity_poly.pdbx_strand_id
1 'polypeptide(L)' 'MRHILVTGSTGQIGSELTIELRKKYGNDNVVAAGH' A
#
# COMPACT_ATOMS: atom_id res chain seq x y z
N MET A 1 -5.84 -6.10 14.74
CA MET A 1 -4.91 -5.42 13.81
C MET A 1 -5.46 -5.57 12.40
N ARG A 2 -5.43 -4.52 11.57
CA ARG A 2 -5.94 -4.59 10.18
C ARG A 2 -4.74 -4.48 9.24
N HIS A 3 -4.45 -5.56 8.51
CA HIS A 3 -3.47 -5.56 7.43
C HIS A 3 -4.13 -5.15 6.12
N ILE A 4 -3.42 -4.36 5.32
CA ILE A 4 -3.91 -3.78 4.07
C ILE A 4 -3.08 -4.35 2.91
N LEU A 5 -3.76 -4.92 1.92
CA LEU A 5 -3.17 -5.33 0.65
C LEU A 5 -3.56 -4.31 -0.42
N VAL A 6 -2.57 -3.74 -1.11
CA VAL A 6 -2.78 -2.86 -2.26
C VAL A 6 -2.42 -3.62 -3.52
N THR A 7 -3.41 -4.01 -4.32
CA THR A 7 -3.22 -4.62 -5.64
C THR A 7 -3.03 -3.55 -6.72
N GLY A 8 -2.30 -3.85 -7.80
CA GLY A 8 -1.99 -2.85 -8.82
C GLY A 8 -1.11 -1.72 -8.27
N SER A 9 -0.27 -2.02 -7.27
CA SER A 9 0.51 -1.02 -6.54
C SER A 9 1.57 -0.31 -7.38
N THR A 10 1.89 -0.84 -8.57
CA THR A 10 2.82 -0.26 -9.54
C THR A 10 2.17 0.78 -10.46
N GLY A 11 0.85 0.94 -10.42
CA GLY A 11 0.13 1.98 -11.17
C GLY A 11 0.30 3.38 -10.59
N GLN A 12 -0.15 4.39 -11.34
CA GLN A 12 -0.07 5.80 -10.92
C GLN A 12 -0.70 6.02 -9.54
N ILE A 13 -1.95 5.60 -9.35
CA ILE A 13 -2.65 5.75 -8.08
C ILE A 13 -2.10 4.78 -7.02
N GLY A 14 -1.80 3.54 -7.42
CA GLY A 14 -1.34 2.50 -6.50
C GLY A 14 -0.02 2.85 -5.80
N SER A 15 0.89 3.51 -6.50
CA SER A 15 2.20 3.89 -5.97
C SER A 15 2.10 5.01 -4.93
N GLU A 16 1.32 6.06 -5.20
CA GLU A 16 1.06 7.14 -4.23
C GLU A 16 0.23 6.67 -3.04
N LEU A 17 -0.83 5.88 -3.29
CA LEU A 17 -1.69 5.34 -2.23
C LEU A 17 -0.92 4.45 -1.26
N THR A 18 -0.01 3.62 -1.77
CA THR A 18 0.83 2.74 -0.92
C THR A 18 1.66 3.57 0.06
N ILE A 19 2.22 4.70 -0.38
CA ILE A 19 3.01 5.59 0.48
C ILE A 19 2.13 6.21 1.57
N GLU A 20 0.96 6.74 1.19
CA GLU A 20 0.04 7.38 2.14
C GLU A 20 -0.52 6.38 3.17
N LEU A 21 -0.84 5.16 2.75
CA LEU A 21 -1.27 4.09 3.65
C LEU A 21 -0.16 3.69 4.62
N ARG A 22 1.09 3.60 4.16
CA ARG A 22 2.25 3.28 5.03
C ARG A 22 2.53 4.38 6.05
N LYS A 23 2.40 5.66 5.68
CA LYS A 23 2.50 6.79 6.63
C LYS A 23 1.42 6.71 7.72
N LYS A 24 0.19 6.36 7.33
CA LYS A 24 -0.97 6.35 8.24
C LYS A 24 -1.04 5.10 9.12
N TYR A 25 -0.69 3.94 8.58
CA TYR A 25 -0.90 2.64 9.23
C TYR A 25 0.39 1.92 9.59
N GLY A 26 1.56 2.45 9.21
CA GLY A 26 2.86 1.81 9.42
C GLY A 26 3.22 0.84 8.30
N ASN A 27 4.53 0.72 8.03
CA ASN A 27 5.05 -0.10 6.93
C ASN A 27 4.64 -1.58 7.04
N ASP A 28 4.68 -2.13 8.26
CA ASP A 28 4.39 -3.55 8.51
C ASP A 28 2.90 -3.90 8.32
N ASN A 29 2.02 -2.90 8.25
CA ASN A 29 0.58 -3.10 8.06
C ASN A 29 0.16 -3.01 6.58
N VAL A 30 1.06 -2.67 5.65
CA VAL A 30 0.72 -2.43 4.25
C VAL A 30 1.62 -3.20 3.29
N VAL A 31 1.03 -4.20 2.62
CA VAL A 31 1.67 -5.01 1.59
C VAL A 31 1.24 -4.50 0.21
N ALA A 32 2.21 -4.27 -0.67
CA ALA A 32 2.01 -3.81 -2.03
C ALA A 32 2.22 -4.97 -3.00
N ALA A 33 1.26 -5.20 -3.90
CA ALA A 33 1.31 -6.24 -4.93
C ALA A 33 1.06 -5.61 -6.31
N GLY A 34 2.04 -5.73 -7.21
CA GLY A 34 1.96 -5.33 -8.60
C GLY A 34 2.32 -6.50 -9.53
N HIS A 35 1.88 -6.41 -10.78
CA HIS A 35 2.37 -7.26 -11.88
C HIS A 35 3.61 -6.63 -12.51
#